data_AF-A0A4R7TFG4-F1
#
_entry.id   AF-A0A4R7TFG4-F1
#
_cell.length_a   1.000
_cell.length_b   1.000
_cell.length_c   1.000
_cell.angle_alpha   90.00
_cell.angle_beta   90.00
_cell.angle_gamma   90.00
#
_symmetry.space_group_name_H-M   'P 1'
#
loop_
_entity.id
_entity.type
_entity.pdbx_description
1 polymer ?
#
loop_
_entity_poly.entity_id
_entity_poly.type
_entity_poly.pdbx_seq_one_letter_code
_entity_poly.pdbx_strand_id
1 'polypeptide(L)'
;MRRVLAVAFALLLGASTLTACSSDPLPTGVTIGWADNTHQAVQVSWKDSDAPNRITIQGVVSSSPSYVKYLAATEPNTWAIPASAFPPDGNYKVAVEIGTSIGGVTSKAALSPMFDTDGPLRPTDAVATPTGNDVVVTWKVPPPEQDFSPGDPLDVPHGSQLYVPVVGTAGQPFRVVGPGTTTTRQVVKNLRPPYYFQLRATNEWTSLTGGEILGRTSSTSIAVPTLWTFGLSMPLRGRTVQQEISCAETRCAARQTTSAGLPVVMLGQNRAGGPWVQVGRAVTQLGGYFEVRVNAPGTRNYRAYVPLTSRVGYLSTASSSKASLSRSKIQIASALYYGGNVHNRNDVVTAVLAVRPNMNQQAIFQFWNGKVWVSIKQTPIKNGRAALAFRATRPGIFAYRFLVPSTQYLGTPVYGTATGSMVLRVR
;
A
#
# COMPACT_ATOMS: atom_id res chain seq x y z
N MET A 1 -60.09 -34.61 104.84
CA MET A 1 -58.75 -33.96 104.75
C MET A 1 -58.46 -33.70 103.27
N ARG A 2 -58.35 -32.43 102.82
CA ARG A 2 -57.14 -31.82 102.19
C ARG A 2 -56.51 -32.69 101.08
N ARG A 3 -56.26 -32.29 99.82
CA ARG A 3 -56.18 -30.99 99.12
C ARG A 3 -56.22 -31.24 97.59
N VAL A 4 -56.63 -30.20 96.86
CA VAL A 4 -56.59 -30.00 95.40
C VAL A 4 -55.15 -29.93 94.86
N LEU A 5 -54.91 -30.40 93.62
CA LEU A 5 -53.87 -29.82 92.75
C LEU A 5 -54.18 -30.07 91.26
N ALA A 6 -54.39 -28.97 90.54
CA ALA A 6 -54.50 -28.86 89.09
C ALA A 6 -53.10 -28.72 88.47
N VAL A 7 -52.87 -29.30 87.29
CA VAL A 7 -51.67 -29.09 86.49
C VAL A 7 -52.06 -28.38 85.20
N ALA A 8 -51.51 -27.17 85.03
CA ALA A 8 -51.71 -26.29 83.88
C ALA A 8 -50.69 -26.59 82.77
N PHE A 9 -51.17 -26.57 81.53
CA PHE A 9 -50.41 -26.73 80.30
C PHE A 9 -49.91 -25.35 79.84
N ALA A 10 -48.59 -25.13 79.79
CA ALA A 10 -47.98 -23.89 79.32
C ALA A 10 -47.62 -24.00 77.83
N LEU A 11 -48.32 -23.26 76.97
CA LEU A 11 -47.93 -22.99 75.58
C LEU A 11 -46.79 -21.96 75.57
N LEU A 12 -45.60 -22.36 75.10
CA LEU A 12 -44.51 -21.45 74.73
C LEU A 12 -44.70 -20.99 73.27
N LEU A 13 -45.18 -19.76 73.08
CA LEU A 13 -45.07 -18.99 71.84
C LEU A 13 -43.73 -18.24 71.86
N GLY A 14 -42.73 -18.77 71.16
CA GLY A 14 -41.45 -18.10 70.93
C GLY A 14 -41.61 -17.01 69.87
N ALA A 15 -41.74 -15.75 70.31
CA ALA A 15 -41.62 -14.59 69.44
C ALA A 15 -40.14 -14.40 69.04
N SER A 16 -39.77 -14.84 67.85
CA SER A 16 -38.51 -14.47 67.22
C SER A 16 -38.57 -12.99 66.84
N THR A 17 -38.03 -12.13 67.70
CA THR A 17 -37.75 -10.73 67.39
C THR A 17 -36.76 -10.69 66.24
N LEU A 18 -37.22 -10.33 65.04
CA LEU A 18 -36.34 -9.96 63.93
C LEU A 18 -35.57 -8.72 64.37
N THR A 19 -34.32 -8.89 64.83
CA THR A 19 -33.38 -7.78 64.96
C THR A 19 -33.24 -7.17 63.58
N ALA A 20 -33.74 -5.95 63.40
CA ALA A 20 -33.49 -5.18 62.19
C ALA A 20 -31.97 -5.06 62.03
N CYS A 21 -31.41 -5.76 61.04
CA CYS A 21 -30.01 -5.58 60.68
C CYS A 21 -29.83 -4.12 60.26
N SER A 22 -29.23 -3.31 61.13
CA SER A 22 -28.82 -1.96 60.77
C SER A 22 -27.82 -2.09 59.63
N SER A 23 -28.18 -1.61 58.43
CA SER A 23 -27.21 -1.48 57.35
C SER A 23 -26.06 -0.57 57.79
N ASP A 24 -24.85 -0.88 57.36
CA ASP A 24 -23.70 -0.02 57.66
C ASP A 24 -23.91 1.39 57.09
N PRO A 25 -23.35 2.44 57.72
CA PRO A 25 -23.48 3.81 57.25
C PRO A 25 -22.93 3.95 55.83
N LEU A 26 -23.63 4.72 54.98
CA LEU A 26 -23.20 5.02 53.62
C LEU A 26 -21.86 5.79 53.66
N PRO A 27 -20.79 5.33 52.95
CA PRO A 27 -19.58 6.12 52.78
C PRO A 27 -19.88 7.52 52.21
N THR A 28 -19.09 8.53 52.54
CA THR A 28 -19.35 9.92 52.12
C THR A 28 -18.14 10.56 51.47
N GLY A 29 -18.36 11.66 50.74
CA GLY A 29 -17.27 12.45 50.17
C GLY A 29 -16.39 11.68 49.19
N VAL A 30 -16.99 10.80 48.36
CA VAL A 30 -16.25 10.08 47.32
C VAL A 30 -15.77 11.09 46.28
N THR A 31 -14.46 11.28 46.22
CA THR A 31 -13.80 12.16 45.25
C THR A 31 -12.89 11.35 44.34
N ILE A 32 -12.65 11.89 43.15
CA ILE A 32 -11.75 11.35 42.14
C ILE A 32 -10.79 12.45 41.67
N GLY A 33 -9.63 12.03 41.19
CA GLY A 33 -8.63 12.87 40.55
C GLY A 33 -7.45 12.03 40.09
N TRP A 34 -6.53 12.61 39.33
CA TRP A 34 -5.30 11.90 38.97
C TRP A 34 -4.43 11.65 40.22
N ALA A 35 -3.87 10.44 40.34
CA ALA A 35 -2.98 10.11 41.45
C ALA A 35 -1.69 10.92 41.43
N ASP A 36 -1.20 11.25 40.23
CA ASP A 36 -0.05 12.10 39.99
C ASP A 36 -0.11 12.72 38.58
N ASN A 37 0.86 13.56 38.24
CA ASN A 37 0.97 14.23 36.94
C ASN A 37 1.29 13.28 35.76
N THR A 38 1.50 11.98 36.00
CA THR A 38 1.70 11.00 34.92
C THR A 38 0.37 10.51 34.36
N HIS A 39 -0.74 10.76 35.07
CA HIS A 39 -2.09 10.35 34.70
C HIS A 39 -2.22 8.83 34.44
N GLN A 40 -1.41 8.01 35.11
CA GLN A 40 -1.45 6.54 34.95
C GLN A 40 -2.45 5.85 35.87
N ALA A 41 -2.98 6.57 36.88
CA ALA A 41 -3.95 6.04 37.82
C ALA A 41 -4.92 7.13 38.29
N VAL A 42 -6.19 6.73 38.44
CA VAL A 42 -7.26 7.51 39.05
C VAL A 42 -7.24 7.26 40.55
N GLN A 43 -6.95 8.30 41.33
CA GLN A 43 -7.04 8.28 42.77
C GLN A 43 -8.49 8.49 43.21
N VAL A 44 -9.04 7.50 43.89
CA VAL A 44 -10.34 7.58 44.56
C VAL A 44 -10.09 7.76 46.05
N SER A 45 -10.84 8.63 46.71
CA SER A 45 -10.82 8.77 48.18
C SER A 45 -12.23 8.96 48.73
N TRP A 46 -12.48 8.53 49.97
CA TRP A 46 -13.78 8.63 50.63
C TRP A 46 -13.61 8.79 52.15
N LYS A 47 -14.74 8.93 52.86
CA LYS A 47 -14.81 8.99 54.31
C LYS A 47 -15.83 7.98 54.84
N ASP A 48 -15.41 7.19 55.82
CA ASP A 48 -16.25 6.29 56.61
C ASP A 48 -15.63 6.08 58.02
N SER A 49 -16.05 5.02 58.72
CA SER A 49 -15.57 4.64 60.05
C SER A 49 -14.50 3.54 60.02
N ASP A 50 -13.56 3.61 59.06
CA ASP A 50 -12.49 2.62 58.84
C ASP A 50 -13.03 1.20 58.66
N ALA A 51 -14.09 1.09 57.86
CA ALA A 51 -14.77 -0.18 57.59
C ALA A 51 -14.12 -0.89 56.39
N PRO A 52 -14.23 -2.23 56.24
CA PRO A 52 -13.77 -2.86 55.01
C PRO A 52 -14.65 -2.41 53.84
N ASN A 53 -14.04 -2.03 52.72
CA ASN A 53 -14.76 -1.47 51.58
C ASN A 53 -14.70 -2.37 50.35
N ARG A 54 -15.80 -2.35 49.58
CA ARG A 54 -15.88 -2.83 48.21
C ARG A 54 -15.92 -1.62 47.27
N ILE A 55 -14.95 -1.54 46.37
CA ILE A 55 -14.86 -0.50 45.36
C ILE A 55 -15.12 -1.10 43.99
N THR A 56 -16.02 -0.48 43.23
CA THR A 56 -16.36 -0.93 41.87
C THR A 56 -16.41 0.21 40.87
N ILE A 57 -16.09 -0.10 39.62
CA ILE A 57 -16.27 0.80 38.48
C ILE A 57 -17.65 0.52 37.88
N GLN A 58 -18.52 1.53 37.86
CA GLN A 58 -19.85 1.45 37.27
C GLN A 58 -19.87 2.26 35.96
N GLY A 59 -20.12 1.57 34.84
CA GLY A 59 -20.38 2.25 33.56
C GLY A 59 -21.84 2.71 33.52
N VAL A 60 -22.09 3.93 33.02
CA VAL A 60 -23.45 4.50 32.98
C VAL A 60 -24.43 3.64 32.14
N VAL A 61 -23.91 2.88 31.17
CA VAL A 61 -24.68 1.99 30.28
C VAL A 61 -24.51 0.49 30.57
N SER A 62 -23.64 0.11 31.52
CA SER A 62 -23.39 -1.30 31.86
C SER A 62 -23.79 -1.58 33.30
N SER A 63 -24.71 -2.52 33.49
CA SER A 63 -25.16 -2.96 34.83
C SER A 63 -24.16 -3.85 35.56
N SER A 64 -23.12 -4.35 34.87
CA SER A 64 -22.08 -5.20 35.47
C SER A 64 -20.82 -4.39 35.74
N PRO A 65 -20.25 -4.44 36.98
CA PRO A 65 -19.01 -3.74 37.28
C PRO A 65 -17.86 -4.36 36.50
N SER A 66 -17.10 -3.53 35.78
CA SER A 66 -15.94 -3.97 35.01
C SER A 66 -14.75 -4.34 35.91
N TYR A 67 -14.76 -3.89 37.16
CA TYR A 67 -13.68 -4.08 38.11
C TYR A 67 -14.21 -4.07 39.56
N VAL A 68 -13.70 -4.96 40.41
CA VAL A 68 -14.06 -5.04 41.84
C VAL A 68 -12.79 -5.19 42.66
N LYS A 69 -12.60 -4.30 43.64
CA LYS A 69 -11.54 -4.39 44.64
C LYS A 69 -12.16 -4.38 46.03
N TYR A 70 -11.63 -5.22 46.91
CA TYR A 70 -11.92 -5.17 48.33
C TYR A 70 -10.71 -4.63 49.08
N LEU A 71 -10.94 -3.72 50.02
CA LEU A 71 -9.95 -3.21 50.96
C LEU A 71 -10.32 -3.63 52.37
N ALA A 72 -9.31 -3.99 53.17
CA ALA A 72 -9.50 -4.30 54.57
C ALA A 72 -9.71 -3.02 55.39
N ALA A 73 -10.38 -3.14 56.54
CA ALA A 73 -10.59 -2.04 57.49
C ALA A 73 -9.31 -1.31 57.94
N THR A 74 -8.16 -1.97 57.86
CA THR A 74 -6.85 -1.41 58.23
C THR A 74 -6.16 -0.65 57.09
N GLU A 75 -6.69 -0.71 55.87
CA GLU A 75 -6.15 0.01 54.72
C GLU A 75 -6.71 1.43 54.68
N PRO A 76 -5.97 2.41 54.11
CA PRO A 76 -6.47 3.77 54.00
C PRO A 76 -7.70 3.85 53.08
N ASN A 77 -8.59 4.82 53.35
CA ASN A 77 -9.78 5.15 52.54
C ASN A 77 -9.44 5.83 51.20
N THR A 78 -8.51 5.24 50.47
CA THR A 78 -7.96 5.75 49.24
C THR A 78 -7.47 4.58 48.38
N TRP A 79 -7.68 4.66 47.07
CA TRP A 79 -7.17 3.64 46.15
C TRP A 79 -6.82 4.25 44.78
N ALA A 80 -5.60 3.96 44.31
CA ALA A 80 -5.14 4.31 42.98
C ALA A 80 -5.53 3.21 41.99
N ILE A 81 -6.55 3.48 41.17
CA ILE A 81 -7.06 2.59 40.13
C ILE A 81 -6.24 2.83 38.86
N PRO A 82 -5.56 1.84 38.27
CA PRO A 82 -4.87 2.03 37.01
C PRO A 82 -5.82 2.56 35.93
N ALA A 83 -5.41 3.56 35.14
CA ALA A 83 -6.24 4.12 34.07
C ALA A 83 -6.68 3.05 33.06
N SER A 84 -5.83 2.04 32.84
CA SER A 84 -6.13 0.88 31.99
C SER A 84 -7.24 -0.05 32.52
N ALA A 85 -7.71 0.14 33.76
CA ALA A 85 -8.88 -0.56 34.29
C ALA A 85 -10.21 0.04 33.79
N PHE A 86 -10.17 1.24 33.21
CA PHE A 86 -11.32 1.89 32.60
C PHE A 86 -11.30 1.64 31.10
N PRO A 87 -12.32 0.99 30.51
CA PRO A 87 -12.44 0.91 29.06
C PRO A 87 -12.56 2.33 28.47
N PRO A 88 -11.85 2.63 27.36
CA PRO A 88 -11.88 3.96 26.75
C PRO A 88 -13.26 4.26 26.15
N ASP A 89 -13.50 5.54 25.88
CA ASP A 89 -14.69 6.06 25.20
C ASP A 89 -16.00 5.77 25.98
N GLY A 90 -15.94 5.84 27.31
CA GLY A 90 -17.07 5.55 28.21
C GLY A 90 -17.24 6.55 29.34
N ASN A 91 -18.46 6.58 29.91
CA ASN A 91 -18.80 7.39 31.07
C ASN A 91 -18.88 6.50 32.32
N TYR A 92 -18.22 6.89 33.40
CA TYR A 92 -18.07 6.08 34.60
C TYR A 92 -18.35 6.83 35.89
N LYS A 93 -18.64 6.03 36.92
CA LYS A 93 -18.61 6.43 38.33
C LYS A 93 -17.87 5.36 39.12
N VAL A 94 -17.16 5.78 40.17
CA VAL A 94 -16.63 4.84 41.16
C VAL A 94 -17.62 4.73 42.30
N ALA A 95 -18.04 3.51 42.58
CA ALA A 95 -18.91 3.18 43.70
C ALA A 95 -18.10 2.59 44.84
N VAL A 96 -18.27 3.17 46.04
CA VAL A 96 -17.69 2.68 47.29
C VAL A 96 -18.82 2.20 48.20
N GLU A 97 -18.70 0.97 48.66
CA GLU A 97 -19.63 0.30 49.57
C GLU A 97 -18.84 -0.27 50.76
N ILE A 98 -19.48 -0.46 51.91
CA ILE A 98 -18.94 -1.25 53.02
C ILE A 98 -19.28 -2.72 52.75
N GLY A 99 -18.27 -3.58 52.86
CA GLY A 99 -18.42 -4.99 52.61
C GLY A 99 -17.11 -5.73 52.42
N THR A 100 -17.18 -7.05 52.50
CA THR A 100 -16.04 -7.94 52.26
C THR A 100 -16.37 -8.93 51.15
N SER A 101 -15.35 -9.58 50.60
CA SER A 101 -15.54 -10.62 49.58
C SER A 101 -16.33 -11.84 50.09
N ILE A 102 -16.31 -12.09 51.41
CA ILE A 102 -16.96 -13.24 52.05
C ILE A 102 -18.32 -12.83 52.65
N GLY A 103 -18.37 -11.69 53.35
CA GLY A 103 -19.58 -11.21 54.04
C GLY A 103 -20.58 -10.48 53.14
N GLY A 104 -20.21 -10.19 51.89
CA GLY A 104 -21.04 -9.41 50.98
C GLY A 104 -21.02 -7.90 51.28
N VAL A 105 -21.92 -7.19 50.63
CA VAL A 105 -22.11 -5.73 50.76
C VAL A 105 -23.18 -5.45 51.80
N THR A 106 -22.87 -4.55 52.74
CA THR A 106 -23.72 -4.23 53.91
C THR A 106 -24.19 -2.78 53.93
N SER A 107 -23.62 -1.90 53.11
CA SER A 107 -24.08 -0.51 52.92
C SER A 107 -24.68 -0.28 51.53
N LYS A 108 -25.35 0.87 51.35
CA LYS A 108 -25.62 1.43 50.01
C LYS A 108 -24.29 1.91 49.36
N ALA A 109 -24.29 2.03 48.03
CA ALA A 109 -23.17 2.57 47.27
C ALA A 109 -23.11 4.11 47.35
N ALA A 110 -21.94 4.63 47.71
CA ALA A 110 -21.58 6.03 47.55
C ALA A 110 -20.88 6.21 46.21
N LEU A 111 -21.30 7.19 45.41
CA LEU A 111 -20.80 7.39 44.04
C LEU A 111 -19.91 8.63 43.96
N SER A 112 -18.83 8.52 43.20
CA SER A 112 -18.08 9.69 42.73
C SER A 112 -18.92 10.58 41.81
N PRO A 113 -18.48 11.82 41.52
CA PRO A 113 -18.88 12.52 40.31
C PRO A 113 -18.70 11.63 39.07
N MET A 114 -19.53 11.87 38.05
CA MET A 114 -19.37 11.24 36.75
C MET A 114 -18.15 11.84 36.05
N PHE A 115 -17.44 10.99 35.30
CA PHE A 115 -16.32 11.37 34.44
C PHE A 115 -16.33 10.50 33.19
N ASP A 116 -15.66 10.94 32.15
CA ASP A 116 -15.48 10.18 30.92
C ASP A 116 -14.02 9.73 30.74
N THR A 117 -13.80 8.96 29.69
CA THR A 117 -12.53 8.28 29.41
C THR A 117 -12.20 8.42 27.93
N ASP A 118 -12.33 9.64 27.44
CA ASP A 118 -12.15 9.96 26.03
C ASP A 118 -10.84 9.37 25.50
N GLY A 119 -10.95 8.37 24.64
CA GLY A 119 -9.80 7.72 24.04
C GLY A 119 -9.06 8.68 23.10
N PRO A 120 -7.84 8.31 22.69
CA PRO A 120 -7.08 9.16 21.79
C PRO A 120 -7.70 9.15 20.40
N LEU A 121 -7.86 10.34 19.80
CA LEU A 121 -8.37 10.54 18.46
C LEU A 121 -7.49 9.84 17.42
N ARG A 122 -8.07 8.86 16.73
CA ARG A 122 -7.33 8.03 15.76
C ARG A 122 -6.94 8.86 14.53
N PRO A 123 -5.64 9.02 14.23
CA PRO A 123 -5.22 9.74 13.04
C PRO A 123 -5.62 8.97 11.78
N THR A 124 -5.97 9.69 10.72
CA THR A 124 -6.38 9.15 9.41
C THR A 124 -5.54 9.76 8.29
N ASP A 125 -5.76 9.31 7.05
CA ASP A 125 -5.12 9.88 5.86
C ASP A 125 -3.58 9.99 5.92
N ALA A 126 -2.91 9.00 6.51
CA ALA A 126 -1.46 9.02 6.63
C ALA A 126 -0.78 8.89 5.24
N VAL A 127 0.13 9.81 4.94
CA VAL A 127 0.89 9.89 3.68
C VAL A 127 2.38 9.99 3.98
N ALA A 128 3.20 9.25 3.24
CA ALA A 128 4.65 9.27 3.36
C ALA A 128 5.29 9.94 2.13
N THR A 129 6.12 10.94 2.35
CA THR A 129 6.88 11.63 1.30
C THR A 129 8.38 11.41 1.52
N PRO A 130 9.07 10.66 0.65
CA PRO A 130 10.51 10.46 0.74
C PRO A 130 11.27 11.77 0.56
N THR A 131 12.24 12.02 1.43
CA THR A 131 13.13 13.18 1.40
C THR A 131 14.58 12.72 1.61
N GLY A 132 15.26 12.38 0.51
CA GLY A 132 16.60 11.81 0.57
C GLY A 132 16.60 10.42 1.22
N ASN A 133 17.26 10.27 2.36
CA ASN A 133 17.27 9.03 3.16
C ASN A 133 16.14 8.97 4.21
N ASP A 134 15.40 10.06 4.38
CA ASP A 134 14.36 10.19 5.39
C ASP A 134 12.97 10.13 4.76
N VAL A 135 11.95 9.97 5.58
CA VAL A 135 10.54 10.01 5.16
C VAL A 135 9.80 11.01 6.02
N VAL A 136 9.14 11.98 5.39
CA VAL A 136 8.19 12.86 6.06
C VAL A 136 6.83 12.20 6.02
N VAL A 137 6.27 11.91 7.19
CA VAL A 137 4.93 11.39 7.35
C VAL A 137 4.00 12.50 7.82
N THR A 138 2.85 12.62 7.16
CA THR A 138 1.77 13.57 7.51
C THR A 138 0.46 12.83 7.63
N TRP A 139 -0.41 13.27 8.53
CA TRP A 139 -1.73 12.66 8.75
C TRP A 139 -2.77 13.73 9.09
N LYS A 140 -4.03 13.32 9.18
CA LYS A 140 -5.13 14.15 9.69
C LYS A 140 -5.62 13.60 11.02
N VAL A 141 -6.20 14.48 11.82
CA VAL A 141 -6.83 14.14 13.09
C VAL A 141 -8.30 14.53 12.95
N PRO A 142 -9.25 13.64 13.28
CA PRO A 142 -10.66 14.00 13.29
C PRO A 142 -10.93 15.08 14.35
N PRO A 143 -12.04 15.82 14.26
CA PRO A 143 -12.47 16.65 15.38
C PRO A 143 -12.69 15.80 16.64
N PRO A 144 -12.50 16.35 17.85
CA PRO A 144 -12.83 15.65 19.08
C PRO A 144 -14.31 15.27 19.11
N GLU A 145 -14.60 14.17 19.77
CA GLU A 145 -15.98 13.79 20.07
C GLU A 145 -16.59 14.74 21.12
N GLN A 146 -17.91 14.66 21.31
CA GLN A 146 -18.56 15.46 22.32
C GLN A 146 -18.19 14.92 23.70
N ASP A 147 -17.50 15.74 24.48
CA ASP A 147 -17.29 15.54 25.92
C ASP A 147 -18.65 15.60 26.64
N PHE A 148 -18.95 14.53 27.38
CA PHE A 148 -20.23 14.37 28.10
C PHE A 148 -20.13 14.76 29.58
N SER A 149 -18.93 15.01 30.10
CA SER A 149 -18.66 15.45 31.47
C SER A 149 -17.67 16.63 31.54
N PRO A 150 -17.98 17.78 30.90
CA PRO A 150 -17.01 18.86 30.77
C PRO A 150 -16.62 19.47 32.10
N GLY A 151 -15.30 19.59 32.32
CA GLY A 151 -14.69 20.14 33.52
C GLY A 151 -14.63 19.14 34.68
N ASP A 152 -14.68 17.84 34.40
CA ASP A 152 -14.55 16.83 35.43
C ASP A 152 -13.11 16.74 35.98
N PRO A 153 -12.90 16.17 37.19
CA PRO A 153 -11.59 16.17 37.83
C PRO A 153 -10.48 15.39 37.11
N LEU A 154 -10.81 14.63 36.07
CA LEU A 154 -9.89 13.81 35.28
C LEU A 154 -9.63 14.40 33.88
N ASP A 155 -10.27 15.50 33.52
CA ASP A 155 -9.97 16.23 32.29
C ASP A 155 -8.52 16.67 32.22
N VAL A 156 -7.90 16.40 31.07
CA VAL A 156 -6.55 16.86 30.74
C VAL A 156 -6.60 18.02 29.75
N PRO A 157 -5.60 18.91 29.71
CA PRO A 157 -5.56 19.98 28.73
C PRO A 157 -5.64 19.43 27.29
N HIS A 158 -6.48 20.07 26.45
CA HIS A 158 -6.61 19.69 25.05
C HIS A 158 -5.25 19.63 24.34
N GLY A 159 -5.06 18.58 23.53
CA GLY A 159 -3.82 18.36 22.76
C GLY A 159 -2.69 17.67 23.55
N SER A 160 -2.99 17.09 24.72
CA SER A 160 -2.10 16.19 25.47
C SER A 160 -1.75 14.90 24.72
N GLN A 161 -2.57 14.52 23.73
CA GLN A 161 -2.41 13.31 22.96
C GLN A 161 -1.10 13.26 22.17
N LEU A 162 -0.41 12.14 22.28
CA LEU A 162 0.83 11.85 21.57
C LEU A 162 0.60 10.90 20.40
N TYR A 163 1.19 11.24 19.26
CA TYR A 163 1.30 10.38 18.09
C TYR A 163 2.70 9.75 18.07
N VAL A 164 2.76 8.45 18.35
CA VAL A 164 4.01 7.68 18.43
C VAL A 164 4.19 6.88 17.14
N PRO A 165 5.23 7.16 16.33
CA PRO A 165 5.48 6.41 15.12
C PRO A 165 6.10 5.05 15.45
N VAL A 166 5.53 3.99 14.92
CA VAL A 166 6.08 2.65 15.01
C VAL A 166 6.28 2.04 13.63
N VAL A 167 7.33 1.26 13.47
CA VAL A 167 7.66 0.60 12.21
C VAL A 167 7.88 -0.88 12.43
N GLY A 168 7.25 -1.69 11.60
CA GLY A 168 7.51 -3.10 11.42
C GLY A 168 8.42 -3.35 10.22
N THR A 169 9.41 -4.22 10.40
CA THR A 169 10.30 -4.73 9.34
C THR A 169 10.35 -6.25 9.36
N ALA A 170 10.74 -6.87 8.25
CA ALA A 170 10.76 -8.33 8.14
C ALA A 170 11.56 -8.99 9.29
N GLY A 171 10.94 -9.95 9.97
CA GLY A 171 11.54 -10.71 11.06
C GLY A 171 11.68 -9.97 12.39
N GLN A 172 11.20 -8.74 12.50
CA GLN A 172 11.29 -7.92 13.71
C GLN A 172 9.89 -7.55 14.24
N PRO A 173 9.73 -7.36 15.56
CA PRO A 173 8.53 -6.75 16.11
C PRO A 173 8.45 -5.27 15.73
N PHE A 174 7.30 -4.66 15.97
CA PHE A 174 7.17 -3.21 15.87
C PHE A 174 8.16 -2.52 16.80
N ARG A 175 8.86 -1.51 16.27
CA ARG A 175 9.74 -0.64 17.05
C ARG A 175 9.29 0.80 16.94
N VAL A 176 9.41 1.54 18.04
CA VAL A 176 9.25 2.99 18.04
C VAL A 176 10.41 3.61 17.25
N VAL A 177 10.12 4.49 16.29
CA VAL A 177 11.14 5.09 15.39
C VAL A 177 11.34 6.59 15.61
N GLY A 178 10.66 7.17 16.59
CA GLY A 178 10.79 8.56 16.98
C GLY A 178 9.99 8.83 18.27
N PRO A 179 10.25 9.95 18.95
CA PRO A 179 9.45 10.36 20.10
C PRO A 179 7.99 10.59 19.69
N GLY A 180 7.08 10.47 20.66
CA GLY A 180 5.70 10.94 20.49
C GLY A 180 5.67 12.43 20.18
N THR A 181 4.74 12.85 19.31
CA THR A 181 4.54 14.26 18.97
C THR A 181 3.07 14.62 19.05
N THR A 182 2.73 15.88 19.33
CA THR A 182 1.36 16.42 19.25
C THR A 182 1.06 16.99 17.85
N THR A 183 2.08 17.16 17.01
CA THR A 183 1.94 17.69 15.64
C THR A 183 1.44 16.64 14.66
N THR A 184 0.80 17.05 13.57
CA THR A 184 0.30 16.15 12.50
C THR A 184 1.34 15.80 11.43
N ARG A 185 2.62 15.94 11.78
CA ARG A 185 3.77 15.77 10.88
C ARG A 185 4.99 15.29 11.64
N GLN A 186 5.66 14.28 11.09
CA GLN A 186 6.90 13.76 11.65
C GLN A 186 7.91 13.36 10.57
N VAL A 187 9.19 13.60 10.84
CA VAL A 187 10.30 13.12 10.00
C VAL A 187 10.85 11.83 10.61
N VAL A 188 10.80 10.73 9.88
CA VAL A 188 11.39 9.46 10.28
C VAL A 188 12.72 9.30 9.55
N LYS A 189 13.81 9.28 10.32
CA LYS A 189 15.16 9.22 9.78
C LYS A 189 15.52 7.83 9.29
N ASN A 190 16.26 7.76 8.19
CA ASN A 190 16.83 6.51 7.65
C ASN A 190 15.80 5.38 7.40
N LEU A 191 14.55 5.74 7.09
CA LEU A 191 13.49 4.76 6.83
C LEU A 191 13.45 4.39 5.35
N ARG A 192 13.83 3.15 5.02
CA ARG A 192 13.86 2.64 3.64
C ARG A 192 12.85 1.50 3.47
N PRO A 193 12.04 1.50 2.39
CA PRO A 193 11.20 0.37 2.05
C PRO A 193 12.02 -0.94 1.86
N PRO A 194 11.43 -2.12 2.11
CA PRO A 194 10.03 -2.31 2.51
C PRO A 194 9.84 -2.17 4.03
N TYR A 195 8.75 -1.51 4.45
CA TYR A 195 8.37 -1.33 5.85
C TYR A 195 6.86 -1.25 6.02
N TYR A 196 6.37 -1.52 7.23
CA TYR A 196 4.99 -1.25 7.65
C TYR A 196 5.03 -0.17 8.72
N PHE A 197 4.52 1.02 8.44
CA PHE A 197 4.47 2.13 9.39
C PHE A 197 3.08 2.21 10.01
N GLN A 198 3.01 2.43 11.32
CA GLN A 198 1.79 2.79 12.03
C GLN A 198 2.04 4.01 12.89
N LEU A 199 0.98 4.78 13.08
CA LEU A 199 0.93 5.85 14.05
C LEU A 199 0.04 5.42 15.21
N ARG A 200 0.62 5.32 16.41
CA ARG A 200 -0.14 5.03 17.63
C ARG A 200 -0.52 6.33 18.31
N ALA A 201 -1.81 6.58 18.42
CA ALA A 201 -2.37 7.67 19.19
C ALA A 201 -2.44 7.23 20.66
N THR A 202 -1.88 8.01 21.58
CA THR A 202 -1.80 7.67 23.00
C THR A 202 -2.19 8.86 23.84
N ASN A 203 -3.04 8.63 24.83
CA ASN A 203 -3.35 9.57 25.91
C ASN A 203 -3.32 8.83 27.27
N GLU A 204 -3.81 9.48 28.32
CA GLU A 204 -3.92 8.95 29.68
C GLU A 204 -4.76 7.67 29.80
N TRP A 205 -5.74 7.46 28.91
CA TRP A 205 -6.65 6.31 28.98
C TRP A 205 -6.16 5.10 28.22
N THR A 206 -5.68 5.28 26.97
CA THR A 206 -5.31 4.14 26.12
C THR A 206 -4.33 4.49 24.98
N SER A 207 -3.93 3.47 24.23
CA SER A 207 -3.14 3.59 23.00
C SER A 207 -3.84 2.87 21.86
N LEU A 208 -4.18 3.61 20.79
CA LEU A 208 -4.91 3.11 19.63
C LEU A 208 -4.07 3.23 18.36
N THR A 209 -4.15 2.22 17.51
CA THR A 209 -3.59 2.29 16.16
C THR A 209 -4.44 3.22 15.30
N GLY A 210 -3.80 4.21 14.68
CA GLY A 210 -4.40 5.08 13.67
C GLY A 210 -3.72 4.91 12.32
N GLY A 211 -3.35 6.02 11.69
CA GLY A 211 -2.79 6.08 10.34
C GLY A 211 -1.67 5.07 10.07
N GLU A 212 -1.82 4.31 8.99
CA GLU A 212 -0.88 3.27 8.59
C GLU A 212 -0.31 3.58 7.21
N ILE A 213 0.91 3.12 6.91
CA ILE A 213 1.52 3.28 5.60
C ILE A 213 2.31 2.02 5.23
N LEU A 214 1.98 1.45 4.07
CA LEU A 214 2.76 0.40 3.43
C LEU A 214 3.89 1.01 2.59
N GLY A 215 5.11 0.94 3.09
CA GLY A 215 6.32 1.24 2.32
C GLY A 215 6.73 0.02 1.50
N ARG A 216 6.63 0.09 0.17
CA ARG A 216 6.95 -1.01 -0.75
C ARG A 216 8.18 -0.72 -1.60
N THR A 217 8.99 -1.74 -1.85
CA THR A 217 10.02 -1.70 -2.90
C THR A 217 9.50 -2.29 -4.19
N SER A 218 9.68 -1.59 -5.31
CA SER A 218 9.32 -2.10 -6.63
C SER A 218 10.53 -2.65 -7.39
N SER A 219 10.30 -3.71 -8.16
CA SER A 219 11.22 -4.27 -9.14
C SER A 219 10.51 -4.42 -10.47
N THR A 220 11.08 -3.86 -11.54
CA THR A 220 10.46 -3.83 -12.87
C THR A 220 11.31 -4.59 -13.88
N SER A 221 10.66 -5.42 -14.68
CA SER A 221 11.26 -6.19 -15.78
C SER A 221 10.59 -5.85 -17.11
N ILE A 222 11.33 -6.00 -18.21
CA ILE A 222 10.84 -5.75 -19.57
C ILE A 222 11.38 -6.83 -20.53
N ALA A 223 10.57 -7.21 -21.50
CA ALA A 223 10.90 -8.00 -22.66
C ALA A 223 10.74 -7.12 -23.91
N VAL A 224 11.83 -6.97 -24.65
CA VAL A 224 11.93 -6.15 -25.85
C VAL A 224 12.34 -7.05 -27.01
N PRO A 225 11.60 -7.06 -28.14
CA PRO A 225 12.03 -7.81 -29.33
C PRO A 225 13.42 -7.35 -29.80
N THR A 226 14.33 -8.30 -29.98
CA THR A 226 15.73 -8.02 -30.37
C THR A 226 15.87 -7.50 -31.79
N LEU A 227 14.93 -7.86 -32.67
CA LEU A 227 14.83 -7.38 -34.04
C LEU A 227 13.36 -7.07 -34.37
N TRP A 228 13.09 -5.90 -34.92
CA TRP A 228 11.76 -5.49 -35.35
C TRP A 228 11.79 -4.79 -36.71
N THR A 229 10.63 -4.69 -37.36
CA THR A 229 10.51 -3.98 -38.65
C THR A 229 10.29 -2.49 -38.40
N PHE A 230 11.07 -1.66 -39.09
CA PHE A 230 10.97 -0.20 -39.00
C PHE A 230 9.54 0.29 -39.23
N GLY A 231 9.11 1.28 -38.44
CA GLY A 231 7.81 1.94 -38.57
C GLY A 231 6.61 1.10 -38.14
N LEU A 232 6.76 -0.20 -37.89
CA LEU A 232 5.70 -1.04 -37.35
C LEU A 232 5.62 -0.93 -35.83
N SER A 233 4.39 -1.11 -35.31
CA SER A 233 4.13 -1.15 -33.88
C SER A 233 4.80 -2.35 -33.25
N MET A 234 5.67 -2.11 -32.28
CA MET A 234 6.42 -3.11 -31.51
C MET A 234 5.81 -3.24 -30.11
N PRO A 235 5.36 -4.44 -29.70
CA PRO A 235 4.89 -4.67 -28.35
C PRO A 235 6.08 -4.82 -27.40
N LEU A 236 6.11 -3.97 -26.37
CA LEU A 236 7.05 -4.04 -25.26
C LEU A 236 6.28 -4.49 -24.02
N ARG A 237 6.62 -5.67 -23.50
CA ARG A 237 5.91 -6.29 -22.40
C ARG A 237 6.77 -6.33 -21.16
N GLY A 238 6.17 -6.32 -19.99
CA GLY A 238 6.94 -6.40 -18.76
C GLY A 238 6.08 -6.69 -17.55
N ARG A 239 6.74 -6.75 -16.40
CA ARG A 239 6.10 -7.01 -15.11
C ARG A 239 6.78 -6.21 -14.01
N THR A 240 5.97 -5.62 -13.16
CA THR A 240 6.38 -4.95 -11.92
C THR A 240 5.95 -5.80 -10.72
N VAL A 241 6.90 -6.20 -9.90
CA VAL A 241 6.68 -6.91 -8.63
C VAL A 241 7.02 -5.96 -7.50
N GLN A 242 6.25 -5.99 -6.43
CA GLN A 242 6.50 -5.21 -5.23
C GLN A 242 6.81 -6.15 -4.07
N GLN A 243 7.69 -5.71 -3.18
CA GLN A 243 7.85 -6.34 -1.87
C GLN A 243 7.23 -5.42 -0.83
N GLU A 244 6.46 -6.00 0.08
CA GLU A 244 5.85 -5.31 1.20
C GLU A 244 6.03 -6.10 2.48
N ILE A 245 5.87 -5.41 3.62
CA ILE A 245 5.85 -6.02 4.93
C ILE A 245 4.39 -6.19 5.36
N SER A 246 4.03 -7.38 5.81
CA SER A 246 2.76 -7.68 6.46
C SER A 246 3.05 -8.02 7.91
N CYS A 247 2.39 -7.35 8.86
CA CYS A 247 2.59 -7.60 10.28
C CYS A 247 1.35 -8.26 10.87
N ALA A 248 1.57 -9.33 11.63
CA ALA A 248 0.64 -9.81 12.65
C ALA A 248 1.08 -9.22 14.02
N GLU A 249 0.26 -9.38 15.07
CA GLU A 249 0.46 -8.75 16.38
C GLU A 249 1.89 -8.84 16.92
N THR A 250 2.59 -9.96 16.70
CA THR A 250 3.92 -10.19 17.27
C THR A 250 5.06 -10.17 16.26
N ARG A 251 4.79 -10.37 14.96
CA ARG A 251 5.85 -10.52 13.95
C ARG A 251 5.44 -10.01 12.57
N CYS A 252 6.42 -9.44 11.88
CA CYS A 252 6.30 -8.97 10.52
C CYS A 252 7.01 -9.91 9.52
N ALA A 253 6.39 -10.17 8.38
CA ALA A 253 6.92 -10.98 7.30
C ALA A 253 6.99 -10.18 6.00
N ALA A 254 8.06 -10.37 5.24
CA ALA A 254 8.14 -9.86 3.88
C ALA A 254 7.30 -10.74 2.95
N ARG A 255 6.48 -10.12 2.10
CA ARG A 255 5.74 -10.81 1.04
C ARG A 255 5.93 -10.12 -0.29
N GLN A 256 5.92 -10.90 -1.35
CA GLN A 256 5.86 -10.36 -2.70
C GLN A 256 4.39 -10.14 -3.06
N THR A 257 4.12 -9.00 -3.68
CA THR A 257 2.79 -8.63 -4.15
C THR A 257 2.90 -8.01 -5.54
N THR A 258 1.76 -7.90 -6.21
CA THR A 258 1.65 -7.23 -7.50
C THR A 258 0.45 -6.32 -7.47
N SER A 259 0.64 -5.05 -7.84
CA SER A 259 -0.44 -4.07 -7.87
C SER A 259 -0.82 -3.76 -9.31
N ALA A 260 -2.12 -3.66 -9.57
CA ALA A 260 -2.65 -3.01 -10.76
C ALA A 260 -2.64 -1.48 -10.58
N GLY A 261 -2.71 -0.74 -11.68
CA GLY A 261 -2.81 0.72 -11.69
C GLY A 261 -1.50 1.47 -11.40
N LEU A 262 -0.35 0.80 -11.28
CA LEU A 262 0.93 1.49 -11.16
C LEU A 262 1.28 2.14 -12.51
N PRO A 263 1.65 3.43 -12.55
CA PRO A 263 2.07 4.07 -13.78
C PRO A 263 3.39 3.47 -14.28
N VAL A 264 3.46 3.18 -15.57
CA VAL A 264 4.67 2.70 -16.25
C VAL A 264 5.02 3.66 -17.36
N VAL A 265 6.25 4.16 -17.37
CA VAL A 265 6.81 5.00 -18.42
C VAL A 265 7.81 4.17 -19.22
N MET A 266 7.58 4.06 -20.53
CA MET A 266 8.56 3.46 -21.43
C MET A 266 9.55 4.51 -21.86
N LEU A 267 10.83 4.25 -21.63
CA LEU A 267 11.92 5.12 -22.02
C LEU A 267 12.71 4.45 -23.14
N GLY A 268 13.14 5.25 -24.11
CA GLY A 268 14.04 4.81 -25.16
C GLY A 268 15.29 5.69 -25.24
N GLN A 269 16.36 5.14 -25.81
CA GLN A 269 17.64 5.84 -25.99
C GLN A 269 18.27 5.46 -27.35
N ASN A 270 18.47 6.45 -28.23
CA ASN A 270 18.91 6.23 -29.63
C ASN A 270 20.37 5.76 -29.75
N ARG A 271 21.22 6.12 -28.78
CA ARG A 271 22.64 5.73 -28.72
C ARG A 271 22.99 5.39 -27.28
N ALA A 272 23.80 4.34 -27.07
CA ALA A 272 24.29 4.02 -25.73
C ALA A 272 24.96 5.26 -25.10
N GLY A 273 24.59 5.56 -23.85
CA GLY A 273 25.05 6.77 -23.13
C GLY A 273 24.28 8.07 -23.41
N GLY A 274 23.40 8.11 -24.42
CA GLY A 274 22.56 9.29 -24.69
C GLY A 274 21.44 9.52 -23.67
N PRO A 275 20.67 10.62 -23.79
CA PRO A 275 19.53 10.85 -22.91
C PRO A 275 18.41 9.82 -23.14
N TRP A 276 17.76 9.41 -22.05
CA TRP A 276 16.53 8.64 -22.11
C TRP A 276 15.36 9.58 -22.37
N VAL A 277 14.55 9.29 -23.38
CA VAL A 277 13.31 10.05 -23.63
C VAL A 277 12.11 9.12 -23.59
N GLN A 278 10.98 9.65 -23.16
CA GLN A 278 9.73 8.91 -23.11
C GLN A 278 9.27 8.52 -24.52
N VAL A 279 8.89 7.26 -24.70
CA VAL A 279 8.38 6.70 -25.97
C VAL A 279 6.99 6.10 -25.83
N GLY A 280 6.49 5.94 -24.60
CA GLY A 280 5.15 5.43 -24.33
C GLY A 280 4.84 5.41 -22.85
N ARG A 281 3.58 5.13 -22.51
CA ARG A 281 3.07 4.97 -21.15
C ARG A 281 2.10 3.80 -21.10
N ALA A 282 2.00 3.18 -19.94
CA ALA A 282 0.99 2.18 -19.60
C ALA A 282 0.69 2.25 -18.10
N VAL A 283 -0.25 1.42 -17.67
CA VAL A 283 -0.46 1.10 -16.27
C VAL A 283 -0.31 -0.41 -16.09
N THR A 284 0.12 -0.85 -14.91
CA THR A 284 0.12 -2.28 -14.60
C THR A 284 -1.31 -2.81 -14.54
N GLN A 285 -1.51 -4.02 -15.05
CA GLN A 285 -2.73 -4.81 -14.94
C GLN A 285 -2.63 -5.75 -13.72
N LEU A 286 -3.66 -6.58 -13.52
CA LEU A 286 -3.61 -7.65 -12.52
C LEU A 286 -2.35 -8.51 -12.71
N GLY A 287 -1.70 -8.89 -11.61
CA GLY A 287 -0.42 -9.62 -11.66
C GLY A 287 0.81 -8.74 -11.96
N GLY A 288 0.62 -7.40 -12.06
CA GLY A 288 1.71 -6.44 -12.25
C GLY A 288 2.20 -6.34 -13.69
N TYR A 289 1.53 -6.98 -14.65
CA TYR A 289 1.92 -6.99 -16.06
C TYR A 289 1.61 -5.67 -16.75
N PHE A 290 2.39 -5.31 -17.77
CA PHE A 290 2.10 -4.17 -18.63
C PHE A 290 2.52 -4.45 -20.07
N GLU A 291 1.85 -3.79 -21.02
CA GLU A 291 2.23 -3.74 -22.43
C GLU A 291 2.23 -2.28 -22.90
N VAL A 292 3.29 -1.87 -23.58
CA VAL A 292 3.40 -0.58 -24.27
C VAL A 292 3.69 -0.86 -25.73
N ARG A 293 2.93 -0.24 -26.63
CA ARG A 293 3.17 -0.33 -28.08
C ARG A 293 3.90 0.91 -28.57
N VAL A 294 5.03 0.71 -29.23
CA VAL A 294 5.86 1.80 -29.77
C VAL A 294 6.16 1.54 -31.24
N ASN A 295 6.08 2.57 -32.09
CA ASN A 295 6.54 2.41 -33.47
C ASN A 295 8.06 2.37 -33.49
N ALA A 296 8.66 1.33 -34.10
CA ALA A 296 10.11 1.16 -34.13
C ALA A 296 10.78 2.26 -34.99
N PRO A 297 11.54 3.21 -34.41
CA PRO A 297 12.09 4.36 -35.12
C PRO A 297 13.48 4.10 -35.70
N GLY A 298 14.01 2.88 -35.57
CA GLY A 298 15.42 2.56 -35.76
C GLY A 298 15.95 1.69 -34.61
N THR A 299 17.23 1.29 -34.68
CA THR A 299 17.87 0.54 -33.60
C THR A 299 18.00 1.40 -32.35
N ARG A 300 17.49 0.93 -31.20
CA ARG A 300 17.34 1.73 -29.98
C ARG A 300 17.34 0.85 -28.72
N ASN A 301 17.88 1.37 -27.61
CA ASN A 301 17.72 0.77 -26.28
C ASN A 301 16.38 1.18 -25.66
N TYR A 302 15.73 0.26 -24.97
CA TYR A 302 14.48 0.48 -24.24
C TYR A 302 14.61 0.05 -22.79
N ARG A 303 13.92 0.75 -21.89
CA ARG A 303 13.72 0.32 -20.50
C ARG A 303 12.35 0.80 -19.99
N ALA A 304 11.77 0.03 -19.08
CA ALA A 304 10.61 0.47 -18.34
C ALA A 304 11.05 1.23 -17.08
N TYR A 305 10.28 2.24 -16.71
CA TYR A 305 10.45 3.02 -15.49
C TYR A 305 9.09 3.15 -14.79
N VAL A 306 9.03 2.72 -13.54
CA VAL A 306 7.89 2.95 -12.65
C VAL A 306 8.32 4.07 -11.71
N PRO A 307 7.66 5.25 -11.73
CA PRO A 307 8.00 6.34 -10.86
C PRO A 307 7.64 6.03 -9.40
N LEU A 308 8.24 6.79 -8.48
CA LEU A 308 7.81 6.82 -7.09
C LEU A 308 6.32 7.19 -7.05
N THR A 309 5.54 6.42 -6.29
CA THR A 309 4.11 6.71 -6.07
C THR A 309 3.85 6.78 -4.58
N SER A 310 3.28 7.88 -4.11
CA SER A 310 2.84 8.08 -2.73
C SER A 310 1.37 8.50 -2.71
N ARG A 311 0.59 7.88 -1.84
CA ARG A 311 -0.83 8.14 -1.59
C ARG A 311 -1.15 7.82 -0.12
N VAL A 312 -2.37 8.11 0.31
CA VAL A 312 -2.86 7.69 1.63
C VAL A 312 -2.67 6.19 1.79
N GLY A 313 -2.08 5.77 2.90
CA GLY A 313 -1.87 4.36 3.23
C GLY A 313 -0.69 3.69 2.53
N TYR A 314 -0.01 4.37 1.61
CA TYR A 314 0.83 3.68 0.64
C TYR A 314 1.96 4.51 0.05
N LEU A 315 3.16 3.93 0.03
CA LEU A 315 4.34 4.44 -0.67
C LEU A 315 4.99 3.30 -1.45
N SER A 316 5.32 3.51 -2.73
CA SER A 316 6.16 2.60 -3.50
C SER A 316 7.37 3.31 -4.08
N THR A 317 8.54 2.69 -3.92
CA THR A 317 9.77 3.18 -4.53
C THR A 317 9.66 3.21 -6.05
N ALA A 318 10.41 4.12 -6.66
CA ALA A 318 10.66 4.07 -8.09
C ALA A 318 11.46 2.80 -8.43
N SER A 319 11.30 2.30 -9.65
CA SER A 319 12.10 1.18 -10.17
C SER A 319 12.30 1.29 -11.67
N SER A 320 13.42 0.77 -12.17
CA SER A 320 13.69 0.73 -13.61
C SER A 320 14.20 -0.64 -14.00
N SER A 321 13.77 -1.12 -15.16
CA SER A 321 14.29 -2.36 -15.74
C SER A 321 15.71 -2.16 -16.28
N LYS A 322 16.42 -3.27 -16.52
CA LYS A 322 17.61 -3.26 -17.35
C LYS A 322 17.28 -2.73 -18.75
N ALA A 323 18.22 -2.02 -19.36
CA ALA A 323 18.11 -1.59 -20.75
C ALA A 323 18.22 -2.81 -21.69
N SER A 324 17.37 -2.86 -22.71
CA SER A 324 17.38 -3.90 -23.74
C SER A 324 17.42 -3.28 -25.13
N LEU A 325 18.31 -3.77 -25.98
CA LEU A 325 18.49 -3.28 -27.35
C LEU A 325 17.48 -3.94 -28.29
N SER A 326 16.74 -3.13 -29.05
CA SER A 326 16.00 -3.58 -30.22
C SER A 326 16.68 -3.07 -31.48
N ARG A 327 16.95 -3.96 -32.43
CA ARG A 327 17.44 -3.63 -33.76
C ARG A 327 16.26 -3.42 -34.69
N SER A 328 16.32 -2.43 -35.58
CA SER A 328 15.30 -2.28 -36.63
C SER A 328 15.83 -2.76 -37.97
N LYS A 329 15.04 -3.55 -38.71
CA LYS A 329 15.26 -3.85 -40.13
C LYS A 329 14.39 -2.96 -41.01
N ILE A 330 14.84 -2.74 -42.23
CA ILE A 330 14.08 -2.02 -43.26
C ILE A 330 12.71 -2.69 -43.46
N GLN A 331 11.66 -1.89 -43.58
CA GLN A 331 10.35 -2.35 -43.98
C GLN A 331 10.27 -2.36 -45.50
N ILE A 332 9.93 -3.49 -46.11
CA ILE A 332 9.51 -3.54 -47.52
C ILE A 332 8.02 -3.15 -47.55
N ALA A 333 7.73 -1.96 -48.06
CA ALA A 333 6.36 -1.48 -48.20
C ALA A 333 5.68 -2.12 -49.44
N SER A 334 6.41 -2.29 -50.53
CA SER A 334 5.98 -3.05 -51.69
C SER A 334 7.17 -3.52 -52.53
N ALA A 335 7.00 -4.63 -53.24
CA ALA A 335 7.92 -5.13 -54.25
C ALA A 335 7.11 -5.92 -55.29
N LEU A 336 7.04 -5.42 -56.51
CA LEU A 336 6.16 -5.96 -57.56
C LEU A 336 6.65 -5.59 -58.96
N TYR A 337 6.02 -6.19 -59.98
CA TYR A 337 6.18 -5.77 -61.37
C TYR A 337 5.06 -4.81 -61.77
N TYR A 338 5.44 -3.68 -62.37
CA TYR A 338 4.48 -2.75 -62.95
C TYR A 338 3.72 -3.46 -64.09
N GLY A 339 2.39 -3.36 -64.09
CA GLY A 339 1.53 -4.06 -65.06
C GLY A 339 1.28 -5.54 -64.74
N GLY A 340 1.72 -6.05 -63.58
CA GLY A 340 1.54 -7.45 -63.20
C GLY A 340 2.73 -8.33 -63.55
N ASN A 341 2.63 -9.63 -63.27
CA ASN A 341 3.76 -10.55 -63.31
C ASN A 341 3.79 -11.46 -64.55
N VAL A 342 2.93 -11.22 -65.53
CA VAL A 342 2.87 -11.94 -66.81
C VAL A 342 3.20 -10.96 -67.92
N HIS A 343 4.20 -11.29 -68.73
CA HIS A 343 4.69 -10.45 -69.82
C HIS A 343 4.97 -11.33 -71.05
N ASN A 344 4.93 -10.77 -72.26
CA ASN A 344 5.36 -11.46 -73.46
C ASN A 344 6.88 -11.40 -73.60
N ARG A 345 7.43 -12.33 -74.37
CA ARG A 345 8.82 -12.26 -74.79
C ARG A 345 9.11 -10.92 -75.45
N ASN A 346 10.25 -10.35 -75.07
CA ASN A 346 10.76 -9.05 -75.45
C ASN A 346 10.02 -7.83 -74.88
N ASP A 347 9.02 -8.01 -74.02
CA ASP A 347 8.42 -6.89 -73.30
C ASP A 347 9.44 -6.24 -72.34
N VAL A 348 9.28 -4.94 -72.13
CA VAL A 348 10.03 -4.19 -71.12
C VAL A 348 9.31 -4.31 -69.78
N VAL A 349 9.88 -5.12 -68.90
CA VAL A 349 9.38 -5.35 -67.55
C VAL A 349 9.98 -4.31 -66.60
N THR A 350 9.12 -3.65 -65.82
CA THR A 350 9.57 -2.72 -64.77
C THR A 350 9.33 -3.32 -63.39
N ALA A 351 10.40 -3.70 -62.70
CA ALA A 351 10.35 -4.10 -61.29
C ALA A 351 10.41 -2.86 -60.40
N VAL A 352 9.48 -2.73 -59.46
CA VAL A 352 9.41 -1.60 -58.52
C VAL A 352 9.57 -2.07 -57.07
N LEU A 353 10.18 -1.22 -56.26
CA LEU A 353 10.43 -1.43 -54.85
C LEU A 353 10.06 -0.16 -54.08
N ALA A 354 9.35 -0.32 -52.97
CA ALA A 354 9.17 0.74 -51.97
C ALA A 354 9.61 0.23 -50.59
N VAL A 355 10.40 1.04 -49.88
CA VAL A 355 10.94 0.73 -48.55
C VAL A 355 10.65 1.85 -47.55
N ARG A 356 10.62 1.51 -46.26
CA ARG A 356 10.66 2.47 -45.14
C ARG A 356 11.84 2.14 -44.21
N PRO A 357 12.55 3.15 -43.68
CA PRO A 357 12.34 4.59 -43.87
C PRO A 357 12.58 5.05 -45.32
N ASN A 358 11.99 6.19 -45.68
CA ASN A 358 12.26 6.81 -46.98
C ASN A 358 13.70 7.32 -46.97
N MET A 359 14.53 6.76 -47.84
CA MET A 359 15.97 7.04 -47.86
C MET A 359 16.51 6.96 -49.29
N ASN A 360 17.68 7.55 -49.50
CA ASN A 360 18.42 7.49 -50.75
C ASN A 360 19.58 6.50 -50.58
N GLN A 361 19.59 5.42 -51.36
CA GLN A 361 20.64 4.41 -51.33
C GLN A 361 20.60 3.53 -52.60
N GLN A 362 21.36 2.44 -52.64
CA GLN A 362 21.27 1.45 -53.73
C GLN A 362 20.65 0.14 -53.23
N ALA A 363 19.73 -0.41 -54.01
CA ALA A 363 19.29 -1.80 -53.89
C ALA A 363 20.00 -2.65 -54.95
N ILE A 364 20.16 -3.94 -54.68
CA ILE A 364 20.71 -4.91 -55.63
C ILE A 364 19.55 -5.77 -56.13
N PHE A 365 19.25 -5.69 -57.42
CA PHE A 365 18.30 -6.58 -58.07
C PHE A 365 18.99 -7.92 -58.35
N GLN A 366 18.41 -9.00 -57.83
CA GLN A 366 18.97 -10.35 -57.90
C GLN A 366 18.02 -11.29 -58.64
N PHE A 367 18.61 -12.28 -59.31
CA PHE A 367 17.92 -13.37 -60.00
C PHE A 367 18.29 -14.72 -59.40
N TRP A 368 17.32 -15.59 -59.25
CA TRP A 368 17.54 -16.96 -58.81
C TRP A 368 17.92 -17.84 -60.00
N ASN A 369 19.16 -18.35 -60.03
CA ASN A 369 19.63 -19.20 -61.11
C ASN A 369 19.32 -20.70 -60.92
N GLY A 370 18.47 -21.06 -59.94
CA GLY A 370 18.19 -22.44 -59.55
C GLY A 370 19.00 -22.94 -58.35
N LYS A 371 20.13 -22.28 -58.01
CA LYS A 371 21.01 -22.67 -56.90
C LYS A 371 21.28 -21.54 -55.92
N VAL A 372 21.53 -20.34 -56.42
CA VAL A 372 21.88 -19.16 -55.64
C VAL A 372 21.26 -17.90 -56.23
N TRP A 373 21.17 -16.85 -55.41
CA TRP A 373 20.80 -15.52 -55.86
C TRP A 373 22.01 -14.82 -56.48
N VAL A 374 21.92 -14.50 -57.76
CA VAL A 374 22.96 -13.80 -58.52
C VAL A 374 22.57 -12.33 -58.66
N SER A 375 23.49 -11.43 -58.34
CA SER A 375 23.31 -9.98 -58.51
C SER A 375 23.31 -9.63 -60.00
N ILE A 376 22.24 -8.99 -60.47
CA ILE A 376 22.12 -8.57 -61.88
C ILE A 376 22.49 -7.11 -62.03
N LYS A 377 21.89 -6.24 -61.21
CA LYS A 377 22.00 -4.79 -61.39
C LYS A 377 21.76 -4.04 -60.09
N GLN A 378 22.60 -3.04 -59.83
CA GLN A 378 22.35 -2.05 -58.79
C GLN A 378 21.30 -1.05 -59.27
N THR A 379 20.31 -0.77 -58.43
CA THR A 379 19.20 0.14 -58.73
C THR A 379 19.13 1.22 -57.65
N PRO A 380 19.18 2.51 -58.01
CA PRO A 380 19.08 3.57 -57.02
C PRO A 380 17.67 3.60 -56.39
N ILE A 381 17.62 3.59 -55.08
CA ILE A 381 16.48 3.97 -54.27
C ILE A 381 16.54 5.49 -54.09
N LYS A 382 15.50 6.19 -54.53
CA LYS A 382 15.27 7.62 -54.30
C LYS A 382 14.01 7.80 -53.47
N ASN A 383 14.09 8.49 -52.34
CA ASN A 383 12.99 8.72 -51.40
C ASN A 383 12.25 7.41 -51.03
N GLY A 384 13.00 6.34 -50.78
CA GLY A 384 12.45 5.03 -50.45
C GLY A 384 11.86 4.26 -51.63
N ARG A 385 12.01 4.72 -52.88
CA ARG A 385 11.47 4.05 -54.08
C ARG A 385 12.56 3.72 -55.08
N ALA A 386 12.52 2.54 -55.67
CA ALA A 386 13.38 2.15 -56.78
C ALA A 386 12.52 1.55 -57.91
N ALA A 387 12.97 1.74 -59.14
CA ALA A 387 12.38 1.13 -60.33
C ALA A 387 13.50 0.68 -61.26
N LEU A 388 13.37 -0.52 -61.82
CA LEU A 388 14.31 -1.07 -62.78
C LEU A 388 13.56 -1.65 -63.97
N ALA A 389 13.81 -1.08 -65.15
CA ALA A 389 13.35 -1.64 -66.42
C ALA A 389 14.39 -2.62 -66.99
N PHE A 390 13.93 -3.77 -67.46
CA PHE A 390 14.73 -4.77 -68.19
C PHE A 390 13.86 -5.51 -69.22
N ARG A 391 14.49 -6.09 -70.25
CA ARG A 391 13.77 -6.82 -71.31
C ARG A 391 13.66 -8.31 -70.97
N ALA A 392 12.47 -8.88 -71.08
CA ALA A 392 12.22 -10.31 -70.87
C ALA A 392 12.57 -11.14 -72.12
N THR A 393 13.82 -11.59 -72.27
CA THR A 393 14.30 -12.17 -73.54
C THR A 393 13.98 -13.66 -73.74
N ARG A 394 13.69 -14.40 -72.68
CA ARG A 394 13.46 -15.85 -72.70
C ARG A 394 12.08 -16.18 -72.11
N PRO A 395 11.29 -17.07 -72.75
CA PRO A 395 10.07 -17.58 -72.15
C PRO A 395 10.38 -18.44 -70.93
N GLY A 396 9.47 -18.48 -69.96
CA GLY A 396 9.61 -19.29 -68.74
C GLY A 396 9.18 -18.58 -67.45
N ILE A 397 9.50 -19.20 -66.32
CA ILE A 397 9.22 -18.68 -64.98
C ILE A 397 10.54 -18.32 -64.32
N PHE A 398 10.66 -17.06 -63.90
CA PHE A 398 11.87 -16.51 -63.31
C PHE A 398 11.56 -15.95 -61.93
N ALA A 399 12.49 -16.10 -60.99
CA ALA A 399 12.37 -15.55 -59.64
C ALA A 399 13.41 -14.44 -59.43
N TYR A 400 12.93 -13.27 -59.00
CA TYR A 400 13.74 -12.10 -58.72
C TYR A 400 13.50 -11.58 -57.31
N ARG A 401 14.44 -10.83 -56.76
CA ARG A 401 14.25 -10.09 -55.50
C ARG A 401 15.08 -8.83 -55.48
N PHE A 402 14.71 -7.89 -54.60
CA PHE A 402 15.60 -6.81 -54.23
C PHE A 402 16.29 -7.14 -52.91
N LEU A 403 17.62 -7.05 -52.90
CA LEU A 403 18.43 -7.00 -51.68
C LEU A 403 18.65 -5.53 -51.34
N VAL A 404 18.22 -5.15 -50.14
CA VAL A 404 18.31 -3.79 -49.63
C VAL A 404 19.36 -3.78 -48.51
N PRO A 405 20.55 -3.18 -48.72
CA PRO A 405 21.61 -3.14 -47.71
C PRO A 405 21.20 -2.41 -46.44
N SER A 406 21.95 -2.63 -45.35
CA SER A 406 21.82 -1.85 -44.12
C SER A 406 22.20 -0.39 -44.36
N THR A 407 21.59 0.51 -43.58
CA THR A 407 21.83 1.95 -43.67
C THR A 407 21.81 2.61 -42.30
N GLN A 408 22.05 3.91 -42.26
CA GLN A 408 21.78 4.74 -41.09
C GLN A 408 20.57 5.64 -41.35
N TYR A 409 19.65 5.71 -40.39
CA TYR A 409 18.52 6.61 -40.40
C TYR A 409 18.50 7.43 -39.11
N LEU A 410 18.50 8.76 -39.24
CA LEU A 410 18.58 9.70 -38.10
C LEU A 410 19.70 9.34 -37.11
N GLY A 411 20.85 8.90 -37.63
CA GLY A 411 22.02 8.54 -36.84
C GLY A 411 21.88 7.24 -36.04
N THR A 412 20.92 6.37 -36.39
CA THR A 412 20.75 5.01 -35.85
C THR A 412 20.85 3.96 -36.96
N PRO A 413 21.43 2.78 -36.71
CA PRO A 413 21.51 1.74 -37.74
C PRO A 413 20.13 1.12 -38.00
N VAL A 414 19.85 0.89 -39.29
CA VAL A 414 18.70 0.11 -39.75
C VAL A 414 19.24 -1.04 -40.61
N TYR A 415 18.97 -2.26 -40.20
CA TYR A 415 19.50 -3.47 -40.82
C TYR A 415 18.86 -3.72 -42.18
N GLY A 416 19.69 -4.21 -43.10
CA GLY A 416 19.26 -4.58 -44.44
C GLY A 416 18.23 -5.70 -44.43
N THR A 417 17.53 -5.86 -45.54
CA THR A 417 16.59 -6.97 -45.75
C THR A 417 16.52 -7.31 -47.23
N ALA A 418 16.07 -8.52 -47.56
CA ALA A 418 15.64 -8.85 -48.91
C ALA A 418 14.11 -8.81 -48.99
N THR A 419 13.58 -8.52 -50.17
CA THR A 419 12.17 -8.78 -50.48
C THR A 419 11.91 -10.28 -50.53
N GLY A 420 10.64 -10.68 -50.47
CA GLY A 420 10.23 -12.01 -50.91
C GLY A 420 10.57 -12.23 -52.39
N SER A 421 10.50 -13.48 -52.83
CA SER A 421 10.68 -13.84 -54.24
C SER A 421 9.52 -13.30 -55.08
N MET A 422 9.84 -12.47 -56.06
CA MET A 422 8.93 -11.97 -57.08
C MET A 422 9.02 -12.89 -58.29
N VAL A 423 7.91 -13.54 -58.64
CA VAL A 423 7.85 -14.48 -59.76
C VAL A 423 7.40 -13.76 -61.02
N LEU A 424 8.23 -13.77 -62.07
CA LEU A 424 7.92 -13.28 -63.41
C LEU A 424 7.62 -14.46 -64.35
N ARG A 425 6.53 -14.37 -65.11
CA ARG A 425 6.15 -15.34 -66.14
C ARG A 425 6.27 -14.68 -67.50
N VAL A 426 7.10 -15.24 -68.37
CA VAL A 426 7.32 -14.75 -69.73
C VAL A 426 6.72 -15.75 -70.71
N ARG A 427 5.79 -15.30 -71.55
CA ARG A 427 5.14 -16.10 -72.59
C ARG A 427 5.83 -15.96 -73.93
#